data_AF-A0A6B2KRD9-F1
#
_entry.id   AF-A0A6B2KRD9-F1
#
_cell.length_a   1.000
_cell.length_b   1.000
_cell.length_c   1.000
_cell.angle_alpha   90.00
_cell.angle_beta   90.00
_cell.angle_gamma   90.00
#
_symmetry.space_group_name_H-M   'P 1'
#
loop_
_entity.id
_entity.type
_entity.pdbx_description
1 polymer ?
#
loop_
_entity_poly.entity_id
_entity_poly.type
_entity_poly.pdbx_seq_one_letter_code
_entity_poly.pdbx_strand_id
1 'polypeptide(L)'
;MTMFDPNMMATQMAQIFVQKPQQAVDMKSAQLKARRDALNDLQKSMQAFKTSLGDLTRKKSMVAMGASFSKEGVGSVTATGQAQPGSYSLFVKQVATAHQVSYGQLAGSDAAGKLTVGQGSETFDVDLSAADNDKDGVLSVQEMALAINRAEGNAGKVSAMVVSVGGEDQLVLSSGKTGEKHAVTLSASDNPVLAGKLADAANFKELNRAQDAIVMLGGETTGVEIRQDSNKFTAIQGVTMTFTQAMKPGETLQLDVTRNQDDTKGNVQAFVDAFNTLVKKLDEITASGNAESGKKAGPLANDSAIRALRSKLNELTRGVYDGVKLADLGLSASRDGSLQLDADKLEKALAKDPSVLDRYFGGTDGKSGSLSKLTDYMDTWLKSTDGLIKRRKDSEDAQQKTLDKRQDAIDRQYDQAFQRYLKQYTQLQAMQVQMSRTLEMMNGYFA
;
A
#
# COMPACT_ATOMS: atom_id res chain seq x y z
N MET A 1 45.62 54.39 29.73
CA MET A 1 44.71 54.49 28.57
C MET A 1 44.41 53.08 28.10
N THR A 2 43.14 52.67 28.08
CA THR A 2 42.74 51.37 27.50
C THR A 2 43.02 51.40 26.01
N MET A 3 43.99 50.62 25.56
CA MET A 3 44.26 50.43 24.13
C MET A 3 43.00 49.77 23.55
N PHE A 4 42.27 50.45 22.67
CA PHE A 4 41.14 49.83 21.98
C PHE A 4 41.67 48.76 21.03
N ASP A 5 41.00 47.61 20.96
CA ASP A 5 41.36 46.52 20.05
C ASP A 5 40.79 46.83 18.64
N PRO A 6 41.65 47.10 17.63
CA PRO A 6 41.20 47.40 16.27
C PRO A 6 40.36 46.28 15.65
N ASN A 7 40.63 45.03 16.02
CA ASN A 7 39.95 43.86 15.48
C ASN A 7 38.50 43.77 15.97
N MET A 8 38.30 43.99 17.28
CA MET A 8 36.97 44.07 17.89
C MET A 8 36.13 45.20 17.29
N MET A 9 36.70 46.41 17.14
CA MET A 9 36.01 47.55 16.54
C MET A 9 35.67 47.33 15.07
N ALA A 10 36.61 46.77 14.29
CA ALA A 10 36.38 46.43 12.89
C ALA A 10 35.27 45.40 12.71
N THR A 11 35.22 44.37 13.58
CA THR A 11 34.17 43.36 13.61
C THR A 11 32.80 44.00 13.86
N GLN A 12 32.68 44.81 14.90
CA GLN A 12 31.40 45.45 15.25
C GLN A 12 30.87 46.36 14.13
N MET A 13 31.74 47.17 13.52
CA MET A 13 31.34 48.05 12.43
C MET A 13 30.98 47.29 11.15
N ALA A 14 31.73 46.24 10.81
CA ALA A 14 31.40 45.37 9.69
C ALA A 14 30.05 44.65 9.89
N GLN A 15 29.76 44.19 11.11
CA GLN A 15 28.47 43.58 11.46
C GLN A 15 27.32 44.58 11.31
N ILE A 16 27.46 45.80 11.84
CA ILE A 16 26.44 46.85 11.70
C ILE A 16 26.20 47.19 10.22
N PHE A 17 27.27 47.24 9.41
CA PHE A 17 27.19 47.54 7.99
C PHE A 17 26.31 46.54 7.23
N VAL A 18 26.40 45.24 7.57
CA VAL A 18 25.62 44.18 6.91
C VAL A 18 24.34 43.76 7.64
N GLN A 19 24.06 44.30 8.83
CA GLN A 19 22.98 43.83 9.69
C GLN A 19 21.60 43.85 9.02
N LYS A 20 21.22 44.97 8.40
CA LYS A 20 19.91 45.12 7.74
C LYS A 20 19.72 44.17 6.56
N PRO A 21 20.65 44.08 5.58
CA PRO A 21 20.51 43.12 4.50
C PRO A 21 20.55 41.67 5.00
N GLN A 22 21.35 41.36 6.03
CA GLN A 22 21.38 40.04 6.65
C GLN A 22 20.00 39.67 7.22
N GLN A 23 19.42 40.53 8.05
CA GLN A 23 18.08 40.30 8.63
C GLN A 23 17.01 40.10 7.54
N ALA A 24 17.08 40.86 6.44
CA ALA A 24 16.14 40.72 5.34
C ALA A 24 16.25 39.34 4.64
N VAL A 25 17.49 38.86 4.42
CA VAL A 25 17.75 37.52 3.87
C VAL A 25 17.30 36.43 4.83
N ASP A 26 17.64 36.54 6.12
CA ASP A 26 17.27 35.57 7.15
C ASP A 26 15.75 35.42 7.27
N MET A 27 15.03 36.54 7.37
CA MET A 27 13.56 36.54 7.45
C MET A 27 12.94 35.93 6.20
N LYS A 28 13.47 36.25 5.01
CA LYS A 28 12.93 35.72 3.76
C LYS A 28 13.23 34.22 3.61
N SER A 29 14.44 33.80 3.94
CA SER A 29 14.86 32.39 3.93
C SER A 29 14.00 31.55 4.89
N ALA A 30 13.78 32.05 6.12
CA ALA A 30 12.87 31.42 7.08
C ALA A 30 11.44 31.31 6.55
N GLN A 31 10.94 32.34 5.85
CA GLN A 31 9.61 32.31 5.23
C GLN A 31 9.51 31.27 4.11
N LEU A 32 10.49 31.19 3.20
CA LEU A 32 10.50 30.21 2.10
C LEU A 32 10.59 28.79 2.66
N LYS A 33 11.44 28.56 3.67
CA LYS A 33 11.55 27.27 4.35
C LYS A 33 10.22 26.85 4.98
N ALA A 34 9.57 27.73 5.74
CA ALA A 34 8.28 27.45 6.35
C ALA A 34 7.19 27.14 5.30
N ARG A 35 7.20 27.82 4.15
CA ARG A 35 6.30 27.52 3.02
C ARG A 35 6.58 26.16 2.40
N ARG A 36 7.86 25.83 2.18
CA ARG A 36 8.27 24.53 1.66
C ARG A 36 7.86 23.39 2.58
N ASP A 37 8.06 23.56 3.89
CA ASP A 37 7.67 22.58 4.90
C ASP A 37 6.14 22.42 4.94
N ALA A 38 5.38 23.51 4.87
CA ALA A 38 3.93 23.45 4.76
C ALA A 38 3.45 22.75 3.47
N LEU A 39 4.12 22.97 2.33
CA LEU A 39 3.83 22.26 1.07
C LEU A 39 4.16 20.77 1.17
N ASN A 40 5.25 20.41 1.84
CA ASN A 40 5.62 19.01 2.10
C ASN A 40 4.56 18.31 2.97
N ASP A 41 4.13 18.95 4.05
CA ASP A 41 3.12 18.37 4.92
C ASP A 41 1.75 18.26 4.23
N LEU A 42 1.38 19.26 3.42
CA LEU A 42 0.18 19.19 2.60
C LEU A 42 0.27 18.04 1.61
N GLN A 43 1.41 17.88 0.93
CA GLN A 43 1.64 16.75 0.01
C GLN A 43 1.42 15.41 0.70
N LYS A 44 2.01 15.22 1.89
CA LYS A 44 1.84 13.99 2.69
C LYS A 44 0.39 13.78 3.09
N SER A 45 -0.31 14.82 3.54
CA SER A 45 -1.71 14.73 3.98
C SER A 45 -2.65 14.42 2.82
N MET A 46 -2.44 15.04 1.67
CA MET A 46 -3.19 14.73 0.45
C MET A 46 -2.90 13.32 -0.07
N GLN A 47 -1.65 12.85 0.01
CA GLN A 47 -1.29 11.47 -0.34
C GLN A 47 -1.96 10.46 0.61
N ALA A 48 -1.97 10.72 1.91
CA ALA A 48 -2.65 9.89 2.90
C ALA A 48 -4.16 9.82 2.61
N PHE A 49 -4.81 10.97 2.38
CA PHE A 49 -6.22 11.01 2.01
C PHE A 49 -6.48 10.26 0.69
N LYS A 50 -5.66 10.46 -0.34
CA LYS A 50 -5.76 9.73 -1.61
C LYS A 50 -5.66 8.22 -1.41
N THR A 51 -4.74 7.74 -0.56
CA THR A 51 -4.62 6.32 -0.23
C THR A 51 -5.90 5.80 0.41
N SER A 52 -6.46 6.52 1.39
CA SER A 52 -7.74 6.14 2.01
C SER A 52 -8.88 6.07 0.99
N LEU A 53 -8.97 7.02 0.04
CA LEU A 53 -9.96 6.95 -1.06
C LEU A 53 -9.72 5.74 -1.96
N GLY A 54 -8.46 5.43 -2.27
CA GLY A 54 -8.08 4.26 -3.04
C GLY A 54 -8.47 2.94 -2.36
N ASP A 55 -8.29 2.85 -1.04
CA ASP A 55 -8.70 1.68 -0.26
C ASP A 55 -10.21 1.50 -0.24
N LEU A 56 -10.97 2.59 -0.08
CA LEU A 56 -12.43 2.56 -0.18
C LEU A 56 -12.89 2.18 -1.60
N THR A 57 -12.24 2.70 -2.63
CA THR A 57 -12.54 2.36 -4.04
C THR A 57 -12.29 0.88 -4.33
N ARG A 58 -11.21 0.30 -3.78
CA ARG A 58 -10.89 -1.14 -3.94
C ARG A 58 -11.93 -2.05 -3.32
N LYS A 59 -12.66 -1.61 -2.28
CA LYS A 59 -13.78 -2.35 -1.71
C LYS A 59 -14.96 -2.51 -2.68
N LYS A 60 -15.00 -1.72 -3.76
CA LYS A 60 -16.06 -1.64 -4.79
C LYS A 60 -17.43 -1.15 -4.29
N SER A 61 -17.70 -1.32 -3.02
CA SER A 61 -18.91 -0.91 -2.34
C SER A 61 -18.55 -0.35 -0.97
N MET A 62 -19.25 0.72 -0.59
CA MET A 62 -19.19 1.29 0.75
C MET A 62 -20.07 0.52 1.73
N VAL A 63 -21.09 -0.18 1.21
CA VAL A 63 -21.90 -1.13 1.96
C VAL A 63 -21.08 -2.40 2.19
N ALA A 64 -20.96 -2.79 3.46
CA ALA A 64 -20.38 -4.05 3.87
C ALA A 64 -21.46 -5.12 4.02
N MET A 65 -21.14 -6.33 3.57
CA MET A 65 -22.00 -7.50 3.69
C MET A 65 -21.32 -8.52 4.61
N GLY A 66 -22.09 -9.08 5.54
CA GLY A 66 -21.74 -10.26 6.30
C GLY A 66 -22.28 -11.50 5.62
N ALA A 67 -21.59 -12.62 5.81
CA ALA A 67 -22.10 -13.93 5.51
C ALA A 67 -21.75 -14.89 6.63
N SER A 68 -22.68 -15.78 6.96
CA SER A 68 -22.49 -16.78 7.99
C SER A 68 -23.12 -18.10 7.58
N PHE A 69 -22.53 -19.18 8.06
CA PHE A 69 -23.06 -20.52 7.96
C PHE A 69 -23.81 -20.89 9.25
N SER A 70 -24.93 -21.60 9.14
CA SER A 70 -25.69 -22.07 10.30
C SER A 70 -24.99 -23.15 11.12
N LYS A 71 -23.93 -23.76 10.57
CA LYS A 71 -23.09 -24.76 11.24
C LYS A 71 -21.63 -24.37 11.15
N GLU A 72 -20.93 -24.42 12.28
CA GLU A 72 -19.48 -24.27 12.33
C GLU A 72 -18.79 -25.55 11.81
N GLY A 73 -17.52 -25.42 11.38
CA GLY A 73 -16.67 -26.55 10.99
C GLY A 73 -16.86 -27.08 9.55
N VAL A 74 -17.95 -26.69 8.86
CA VAL A 74 -18.18 -27.08 7.45
C VAL A 74 -17.31 -26.26 6.49
N GLY A 75 -16.99 -25.02 6.85
CA GLY A 75 -16.18 -24.13 6.04
C GLY A 75 -16.20 -22.68 6.53
N SER A 76 -15.70 -21.79 5.68
CA SER A 76 -15.74 -20.34 5.86
C SER A 76 -16.47 -19.67 4.70
N VAL A 77 -17.07 -18.50 4.98
CA VAL A 77 -17.74 -17.71 3.96
C VAL A 77 -17.42 -16.24 4.15
N THR A 78 -17.26 -15.53 3.03
CA THR A 78 -17.12 -14.08 3.01
C THR A 78 -18.06 -13.50 1.97
N ALA A 79 -18.62 -12.33 2.28
CA ALA A 79 -19.43 -11.56 1.36
C ALA A 79 -18.76 -10.21 1.07
N THR A 80 -18.98 -9.74 -0.15
CA THR A 80 -18.59 -8.40 -0.61
C THR A 80 -19.85 -7.55 -0.74
N GLY A 81 -19.70 -6.24 -0.87
CA GLY A 81 -20.84 -5.34 -1.02
C GLY A 81 -21.73 -5.55 -2.25
N GLN A 82 -21.33 -6.43 -3.18
CA GLN A 82 -22.14 -6.84 -4.33
C GLN A 82 -23.02 -8.06 -4.03
N ALA A 83 -22.88 -8.68 -2.86
CA ALA A 83 -23.69 -9.81 -2.45
C ALA A 83 -25.14 -9.36 -2.18
N GLN A 84 -26.09 -10.17 -2.65
CA GLN A 84 -27.50 -9.92 -2.38
C GLN A 84 -27.88 -10.48 -1.00
N PRO A 85 -28.50 -9.66 -0.11
CA PRO A 85 -29.01 -10.15 1.16
C PRO A 85 -30.03 -11.27 0.95
N GLY A 86 -29.95 -12.32 1.76
CA GLY A 86 -30.86 -13.45 1.66
C GLY A 86 -30.33 -14.68 2.39
N SER A 87 -31.21 -15.67 2.51
CA SER A 87 -30.89 -16.97 3.08
C SER A 87 -30.91 -18.03 1.99
N TYR A 88 -29.84 -18.80 1.88
CA TYR A 88 -29.66 -19.84 0.85
C TYR A 88 -29.43 -21.19 1.53
N SER A 89 -30.16 -22.21 1.10
CA SER A 89 -29.88 -23.60 1.51
C SER A 89 -28.72 -24.14 0.67
N LEU A 90 -27.80 -24.83 1.31
CA LEU A 90 -26.63 -25.44 0.71
C LEU A 90 -26.49 -26.89 1.20
N PHE A 91 -25.90 -27.72 0.35
CA PHE A 91 -25.47 -29.06 0.72
C PHE A 91 -24.11 -29.37 0.10
N VAL A 92 -23.09 -29.60 0.93
CA VAL A 92 -21.74 -29.96 0.47
C VAL A 92 -21.68 -31.47 0.27
N LYS A 93 -21.76 -31.92 -0.98
CA LYS A 93 -21.76 -33.35 -1.30
C LYS A 93 -20.37 -33.96 -1.19
N GLN A 94 -19.35 -33.24 -1.67
CA GLN A 94 -17.95 -33.65 -1.55
C GLN A 94 -17.01 -32.45 -1.65
N VAL A 95 -15.83 -32.59 -1.07
CA VAL A 95 -14.74 -31.61 -1.16
C VAL A 95 -13.69 -32.06 -2.18
N ALA A 96 -13.05 -31.09 -2.82
CA ALA A 96 -11.96 -31.33 -3.75
C ALA A 96 -10.74 -31.88 -3.02
N THR A 97 -10.13 -32.90 -3.62
CA THR A 97 -8.93 -33.55 -3.10
C THR A 97 -7.82 -33.52 -4.15
N ALA A 98 -6.58 -33.37 -3.69
CA ALA A 98 -5.40 -33.45 -4.54
C ALA A 98 -5.06 -34.92 -4.79
N HIS A 99 -4.73 -35.25 -6.04
CA HIS A 99 -4.30 -36.60 -6.39
C HIS A 99 -3.00 -36.94 -5.66
N GLN A 100 -2.97 -38.08 -4.99
CA GLN A 100 -1.77 -38.60 -4.37
C GLN A 100 -1.60 -40.07 -4.74
N VAL A 101 -0.43 -40.39 -5.27
CA VAL A 101 -0.07 -41.73 -5.74
C VAL A 101 1.28 -42.13 -5.19
N SER A 102 1.50 -43.42 -4.98
CA SER A 102 2.81 -43.97 -4.63
C SER A 102 3.23 -45.05 -5.62
N TYR A 103 4.52 -45.05 -5.96
CA TYR A 103 5.17 -46.05 -6.80
C TYR A 103 6.30 -46.75 -6.04
N GLY A 104 6.27 -48.07 -6.01
CA GLY A 104 7.28 -48.94 -5.41
C GLY A 104 8.20 -49.59 -6.41
N GLN A 105 9.21 -50.30 -5.91
CA GLN A 105 10.19 -51.08 -6.69
C GLN A 105 10.87 -50.30 -7.83
N LEU A 106 10.96 -48.97 -7.72
CA LEU A 106 11.55 -48.12 -8.75
C LEU A 106 13.09 -48.09 -8.70
N ALA A 107 13.69 -48.41 -7.55
CA ALA A 107 15.14 -48.40 -7.37
C ALA A 107 15.87 -49.31 -8.37
N GLY A 108 17.11 -48.94 -8.71
CA GLY A 108 17.95 -49.73 -9.63
C GLY A 108 17.47 -49.69 -11.09
N SER A 109 16.73 -48.65 -11.47
CA SER A 109 16.35 -48.41 -12.89
C SER A 109 17.47 -47.65 -13.59
N ASP A 110 17.73 -47.96 -14.86
CA ASP A 110 18.79 -47.28 -15.62
C ASP A 110 18.59 -45.75 -15.64
N ALA A 111 19.67 -44.98 -15.51
CA ALA A 111 19.63 -43.51 -15.51
C ALA A 111 19.44 -42.88 -16.91
N ALA A 112 19.07 -43.67 -17.93
CA ALA A 112 18.91 -43.18 -19.30
C ALA A 112 17.49 -42.67 -19.60
N GLY A 113 17.39 -41.71 -20.52
CA GLY A 113 16.12 -41.24 -21.08
C GLY A 113 15.43 -40.18 -20.23
N LYS A 114 14.10 -40.09 -20.36
CA LYS A 114 13.27 -39.08 -19.71
C LYS A 114 12.11 -39.71 -18.95
N LEU A 115 11.76 -39.09 -17.83
CA LEU A 115 10.52 -39.33 -17.10
C LEU A 115 9.59 -38.14 -17.31
N THR A 116 8.46 -38.37 -17.97
CA THR A 116 7.42 -37.36 -18.14
C THR A 116 6.44 -37.44 -16.97
N VAL A 117 6.29 -36.32 -16.27
CA VAL A 117 5.34 -36.15 -15.16
C VAL A 117 4.17 -35.32 -15.65
N GLY A 118 2.96 -35.83 -15.47
CA GLY A 118 1.72 -35.13 -15.83
C GLY A 118 0.97 -34.62 -14.60
N GLN A 119 0.29 -33.49 -14.76
CA GLN A 119 -0.80 -33.01 -13.91
C GLN A 119 -1.98 -32.66 -14.83
N GLY A 120 -2.86 -33.63 -15.08
CA GLY A 120 -3.94 -33.47 -16.06
C GLY A 120 -3.41 -33.34 -17.48
N SER A 121 -3.76 -32.23 -18.15
CA SER A 121 -3.29 -31.93 -19.52
C SER A 121 -1.90 -31.28 -19.58
N GLU A 122 -1.36 -30.86 -18.44
CA GLU A 122 -0.01 -30.28 -18.38
C GLU A 122 1.01 -31.37 -18.10
N THR A 123 2.14 -31.34 -18.79
CA THR A 123 3.26 -32.26 -18.57
C THR A 123 4.58 -31.51 -18.48
N PHE A 124 5.57 -32.14 -17.84
CA PHE A 124 6.95 -31.72 -17.89
C PHE A 124 7.86 -32.94 -17.89
N ASP A 125 9.02 -32.79 -18.52
CA ASP A 125 10.04 -33.83 -18.58
C ASP A 125 11.06 -33.66 -17.45
N VAL A 126 11.50 -34.79 -16.92
CA VAL A 126 12.64 -34.93 -16.02
C VAL A 126 13.72 -35.70 -16.77
N ASP A 127 14.89 -35.09 -16.93
CA ASP A 127 16.05 -35.76 -17.50
C ASP A 127 16.63 -36.73 -16.46
N LEU A 128 16.53 -38.03 -16.76
CA LEU A 128 16.96 -39.09 -15.85
C LEU A 128 18.49 -39.19 -15.75
N SER A 129 19.21 -38.75 -16.78
CA SER A 129 20.68 -38.77 -16.79
C SER A 129 21.26 -37.66 -15.91
N ALA A 130 20.55 -36.54 -15.80
CA ALA A 130 20.88 -35.47 -14.88
C ALA A 130 20.39 -35.74 -13.44
N ALA A 131 19.53 -36.74 -13.25
CA ALA A 131 19.01 -37.13 -11.95
C ALA A 131 19.96 -38.03 -11.16
N ASP A 132 20.80 -38.82 -11.86
CA ASP A 132 21.86 -39.66 -11.31
C ASP A 132 23.00 -38.78 -10.77
N ASN A 133 22.99 -38.54 -9.45
CA ASN A 133 23.93 -37.63 -8.81
C ASN A 133 25.23 -38.32 -8.40
N ASP A 134 25.18 -39.61 -8.08
CA ASP A 134 26.34 -40.39 -7.68
C ASP A 134 27.09 -41.04 -8.85
N LYS A 135 26.47 -41.03 -10.05
CA LYS A 135 27.01 -41.49 -11.33
C LYS A 135 27.27 -43.00 -11.35
N ASP A 136 26.46 -43.77 -10.63
CA ASP A 136 26.53 -45.23 -10.63
C ASP A 136 25.79 -45.87 -11.82
N GLY A 137 25.06 -45.07 -12.61
CA GLY A 137 24.34 -45.48 -13.80
C GLY A 137 22.92 -46.00 -13.54
N VAL A 138 22.49 -46.05 -12.28
CA VAL A 138 21.13 -46.40 -11.87
C VAL A 138 20.51 -45.26 -11.06
N LEU A 139 19.19 -45.27 -10.92
CA LEU A 139 18.47 -44.27 -10.14
C LEU A 139 17.93 -44.85 -8.85
N SER A 140 18.24 -44.16 -7.75
CA SER A 140 17.53 -44.29 -6.49
C SER A 140 16.18 -43.56 -6.51
N VAL A 141 15.29 -43.94 -5.61
CA VAL A 141 13.97 -43.29 -5.47
C VAL A 141 14.14 -41.83 -4.99
N GLN A 142 15.18 -41.58 -4.20
CA GLN A 142 15.59 -40.28 -3.69
C GLN A 142 16.00 -39.34 -4.83
N GLU A 143 16.79 -39.83 -5.77
CA GLU A 143 17.22 -39.07 -6.94
C GLU A 143 16.04 -38.73 -7.85
N MET A 144 15.14 -39.70 -8.09
CA MET A 144 13.91 -39.44 -8.85
C MET A 144 13.05 -38.37 -8.18
N ALA A 145 12.82 -38.47 -6.86
CA ALA A 145 12.03 -37.47 -6.13
C ALA A 145 12.67 -36.07 -6.20
N LEU A 146 14.00 -35.98 -6.03
CA LEU A 146 14.74 -34.73 -6.10
C LEU A 146 14.67 -34.11 -7.50
N ALA A 147 14.84 -34.93 -8.54
CA ALA A 147 14.82 -34.51 -9.93
C ALA A 147 13.43 -34.01 -10.34
N ILE A 148 12.35 -34.70 -9.94
CA ILE A 148 10.96 -34.24 -10.18
C ILE A 148 10.73 -32.87 -9.51
N ASN A 149 11.16 -32.70 -8.26
CA ASN A 149 10.97 -31.44 -7.54
C ASN A 149 11.76 -30.28 -8.14
N ARG A 150 12.94 -30.55 -8.73
CA ARG A 150 13.84 -29.54 -9.32
C ARG A 150 13.64 -29.32 -10.82
N ALA A 151 12.81 -30.11 -11.49
CA ALA A 151 12.57 -29.98 -12.91
C ALA A 151 12.04 -28.58 -13.26
N GLU A 152 12.60 -27.96 -14.30
CA GLU A 152 12.26 -26.59 -14.70
C GLU A 152 10.76 -26.40 -14.96
N GLY A 153 10.10 -27.44 -15.49
CA GLY A 153 8.66 -27.42 -15.78
C GLY A 153 7.74 -27.70 -14.58
N ASN A 154 8.26 -28.10 -13.42
CA ASN A 154 7.42 -28.46 -12.28
C ASN A 154 6.71 -27.23 -11.70
N ALA A 155 7.43 -26.14 -11.37
CA ALA A 155 6.84 -24.89 -10.88
C ALA A 155 5.73 -25.04 -9.80
N GLY A 156 5.82 -26.08 -8.96
CA GLY A 156 4.82 -26.40 -7.93
C GLY A 156 3.62 -27.24 -8.40
N LYS A 157 3.63 -27.80 -9.62
CA LYS A 157 2.57 -28.67 -10.14
C LYS A 157 2.51 -30.02 -9.45
N VAL A 158 3.66 -30.61 -9.11
CA VAL A 158 3.77 -31.91 -8.42
C VAL A 158 4.83 -31.82 -7.33
N SER A 159 4.52 -32.34 -6.15
CA SER A 159 5.50 -32.55 -5.07
C SER A 159 5.84 -34.03 -5.01
N ALA A 160 7.13 -34.35 -5.06
CA ALA A 160 7.64 -35.70 -4.92
C ALA A 160 8.33 -35.89 -3.56
N MET A 161 8.10 -37.02 -2.90
CA MET A 161 8.79 -37.39 -1.68
C MET A 161 9.07 -38.90 -1.64
N VAL A 162 10.00 -39.29 -0.77
CA VAL A 162 10.32 -40.70 -0.53
C VAL A 162 9.71 -41.15 0.78
N VAL A 163 9.05 -42.30 0.77
CA VAL A 163 8.54 -42.96 1.97
C VAL A 163 9.14 -44.36 2.03
N SER A 164 9.82 -44.70 3.11
CA SER A 164 10.40 -46.02 3.31
C SER A 164 9.43 -46.90 4.11
N VAL A 165 9.02 -48.04 3.54
CA VAL A 165 8.08 -49.00 4.15
C VAL A 165 8.73 -50.38 4.15
N GLY A 166 8.99 -50.94 5.33
CA GLY A 166 9.56 -52.29 5.44
C GLY A 166 10.98 -52.44 4.87
N GLY A 167 11.73 -51.33 4.75
CA GLY A 167 13.07 -51.31 4.14
C GLY A 167 13.06 -51.06 2.63
N GLU A 168 11.90 -50.85 2.02
CA GLU A 168 11.77 -50.47 0.60
C GLU A 168 11.33 -49.02 0.45
N ASP A 169 11.99 -48.28 -0.43
CA ASP A 169 11.66 -46.90 -0.72
C ASP A 169 10.57 -46.78 -1.79
N GLN A 170 9.59 -45.92 -1.53
CA GLN A 170 8.44 -45.64 -2.37
C GLN A 170 8.45 -44.18 -2.79
N LEU A 171 8.26 -43.92 -4.08
CA LEU A 171 8.10 -42.57 -4.62
C LEU A 171 6.65 -42.14 -4.43
N VAL A 172 6.40 -41.16 -3.57
CA VAL A 172 5.07 -40.58 -3.39
C VAL A 172 4.98 -39.26 -4.12
N LEU A 173 3.99 -39.13 -4.99
CA LEU A 173 3.70 -37.91 -5.73
C LEU A 173 2.37 -37.32 -5.27
N SER A 174 2.36 -36.02 -5.05
CA SER A 174 1.16 -35.25 -4.71
C SER A 174 0.96 -34.13 -5.71
N SER A 175 -0.25 -34.00 -6.22
CA SER A 175 -0.63 -32.86 -7.07
C SER A 175 -0.58 -31.56 -6.26
N GLY A 176 -0.02 -30.50 -6.83
CA GLY A 176 -0.02 -29.16 -6.26
C GLY A 176 -1.39 -28.48 -6.30
N LYS A 177 -2.37 -29.08 -6.99
CA LYS A 177 -3.75 -28.61 -7.11
C LYS A 177 -4.73 -29.74 -6.78
N THR A 178 -5.89 -29.38 -6.24
CA THR A 178 -7.02 -30.30 -6.05
C THR A 178 -7.84 -30.41 -7.34
N GLY A 179 -8.69 -31.43 -7.45
CA GLY A 179 -9.62 -31.56 -8.57
C GLY A 179 -9.27 -32.70 -9.52
N GLU A 180 -10.28 -33.25 -10.18
CA GLU A 180 -10.17 -34.40 -11.09
C GLU A 180 -9.26 -34.09 -12.28
N LYS A 181 -9.29 -32.84 -12.77
CA LYS A 181 -8.43 -32.35 -13.85
C LYS A 181 -6.94 -32.26 -13.49
N HIS A 182 -6.58 -32.42 -12.22
CA HIS A 182 -5.20 -32.30 -11.75
C HIS A 182 -4.62 -33.64 -11.27
N ALA A 183 -5.09 -34.74 -11.86
CA ALA A 183 -4.54 -36.06 -11.64
C ALA A 183 -3.07 -36.14 -12.06
N VAL A 184 -2.21 -36.55 -11.12
CA VAL A 184 -0.80 -36.89 -11.39
C VAL A 184 -0.68 -38.18 -12.20
N THR A 185 0.16 -38.16 -13.24
CA THR A 185 0.55 -39.34 -14.02
C THR A 185 2.08 -39.40 -14.18
N LEU A 186 2.62 -40.61 -14.32
CA LEU A 186 4.03 -40.83 -14.68
C LEU A 186 4.12 -41.68 -15.94
N SER A 187 5.04 -41.33 -16.83
CA SER A 187 5.39 -42.15 -17.99
C SER A 187 6.87 -42.03 -18.32
N ALA A 188 7.51 -43.15 -18.64
CA ALA A 188 8.93 -43.21 -18.98
C ALA A 188 9.15 -43.84 -20.36
N SER A 189 8.53 -43.27 -21.40
CA SER A 189 8.53 -43.86 -22.76
C SER A 189 9.92 -44.07 -23.34
N ASP A 190 10.90 -43.27 -22.92
CA ASP A 190 12.30 -43.36 -23.37
C ASP A 190 13.16 -44.30 -22.49
N ASN A 191 12.56 -44.96 -21.49
CA ASN A 191 13.23 -45.91 -20.59
C ASN A 191 12.35 -47.17 -20.40
N PRO A 192 12.55 -48.24 -21.19
CA PRO A 192 11.70 -49.42 -21.18
C PRO A 192 11.63 -50.16 -19.84
N VAL A 193 12.72 -50.18 -19.07
CA VAL A 193 12.78 -50.84 -17.76
C VAL A 193 11.92 -50.08 -16.76
N LEU A 194 12.09 -48.76 -16.67
CA LEU A 194 11.29 -47.91 -15.81
C LEU A 194 9.82 -47.88 -16.25
N ALA A 195 9.55 -47.86 -17.56
CA ALA A 195 8.18 -47.96 -18.09
C ALA A 195 7.49 -49.25 -17.67
N GLY A 196 8.20 -50.39 -17.70
CA GLY A 196 7.68 -51.68 -17.22
C GLY A 196 7.35 -51.64 -15.73
N LYS A 197 8.23 -51.07 -14.90
CA LYS A 197 8.00 -50.91 -13.46
C LYS A 197 6.82 -49.99 -13.13
N LEU A 198 6.64 -48.90 -13.88
CA LEU A 198 5.52 -47.95 -13.73
C LEU A 198 4.18 -48.54 -14.19
N ALA A 199 4.20 -49.45 -15.18
CA ALA A 199 3.00 -50.11 -15.70
C ALA A 199 2.51 -51.28 -14.83
N ASP A 200 3.37 -51.80 -13.93
CA ASP A 200 2.99 -52.87 -13.02
C ASP A 200 2.07 -52.35 -11.90
N ALA A 201 0.85 -52.88 -11.87
CA ALA A 201 -0.14 -52.50 -10.87
C ALA A 201 0.27 -52.88 -9.44
N ALA A 202 1.18 -53.85 -9.26
CA ALA A 202 1.74 -54.20 -7.96
C ALA A 202 2.63 -53.10 -7.37
N ASN A 203 3.22 -52.26 -8.25
CA ASN A 203 4.07 -51.15 -7.85
C ASN A 203 3.27 -49.86 -7.62
N PHE A 204 2.03 -49.78 -8.07
CA PHE A 204 1.22 -48.57 -7.99
C PHE A 204 0.17 -48.63 -6.88
N LYS A 205 0.01 -47.53 -6.15
CA LYS A 205 -1.11 -47.34 -5.23
C LYS A 205 -1.63 -45.91 -5.27
N GLU A 206 -2.93 -45.77 -5.46
CA GLU A 206 -3.63 -44.49 -5.28
C GLU A 206 -3.87 -44.28 -3.78
N LEU A 207 -3.24 -43.24 -3.22
CA LEU A 207 -3.34 -42.89 -1.80
C LEU A 207 -4.51 -41.94 -1.55
N ASN A 208 -4.75 -41.03 -2.48
CA ASN A 208 -5.88 -40.11 -2.43
C ASN A 208 -6.33 -39.79 -3.85
N ARG A 209 -7.63 -39.94 -4.11
CA ARG A 209 -8.19 -39.75 -5.44
C ARG A 209 -8.24 -38.28 -5.83
N ALA A 210 -8.02 -37.98 -7.12
CA ALA A 210 -8.32 -36.68 -7.69
C ALA A 210 -9.85 -36.50 -7.81
N GLN A 211 -10.45 -35.56 -7.09
CA GLN A 211 -11.88 -35.30 -7.23
C GLN A 211 -12.18 -33.81 -7.09
N ASP A 212 -13.22 -33.36 -7.79
CA ASP A 212 -13.75 -32.00 -7.72
C ASP A 212 -14.62 -31.81 -6.48
N ALA A 213 -14.71 -30.59 -5.98
CA ALA A 213 -15.69 -30.23 -4.97
C ALA A 213 -17.07 -30.09 -5.62
N ILE A 214 -18.10 -30.61 -4.96
CA ILE A 214 -19.49 -30.52 -5.42
C ILE A 214 -20.36 -29.98 -4.28
N VAL A 215 -21.03 -28.87 -4.57
CA VAL A 215 -21.97 -28.21 -3.66
C VAL A 215 -23.29 -28.03 -4.37
N MET A 216 -24.39 -28.36 -3.69
CA MET A 216 -25.74 -28.13 -4.17
C MET A 216 -26.25 -26.82 -3.58
N LEU A 217 -26.70 -25.89 -4.43
CA LEU A 217 -27.47 -24.72 -4.00
C LEU A 217 -28.95 -25.11 -3.95
N GLY A 218 -29.45 -25.39 -2.75
CA GLY A 218 -30.79 -25.89 -2.47
C GLY A 218 -30.77 -27.15 -1.59
N GLY A 219 -31.68 -28.08 -1.87
CA GLY A 219 -31.68 -29.41 -1.26
C GLY A 219 -30.67 -30.36 -1.91
N GLU A 220 -30.34 -31.45 -1.22
CA GLU A 220 -29.38 -32.47 -1.68
C GLU A 220 -29.70 -33.02 -3.09
N THR A 221 -30.98 -33.19 -3.43
CA THR A 221 -31.42 -33.77 -4.72
C THR A 221 -32.14 -32.79 -5.65
N THR A 222 -32.60 -31.65 -5.13
CA THR A 222 -33.40 -30.66 -5.86
C THR A 222 -32.64 -29.37 -6.15
N GLY A 223 -31.46 -29.19 -5.54
CA GLY A 223 -30.62 -28.02 -5.72
C GLY A 223 -29.89 -27.98 -7.05
N VAL A 224 -29.30 -26.83 -7.35
CA VAL A 224 -28.42 -26.64 -8.51
C VAL A 224 -27.02 -27.15 -8.16
N GLU A 225 -26.49 -28.10 -8.91
CA GLU A 225 -25.12 -28.61 -8.73
C GLU A 225 -24.10 -27.57 -9.18
N ILE A 226 -23.15 -27.27 -8.28
CA ILE A 226 -22.01 -26.40 -8.53
C ILE A 226 -20.75 -27.24 -8.33
N ARG A 227 -19.94 -27.37 -9.39
CA ARG A 227 -18.70 -28.14 -9.39
C ARG A 227 -17.49 -27.22 -9.57
N GLN A 228 -16.44 -27.45 -8.79
CA GLN A 228 -15.18 -26.71 -8.85
C GLN A 228 -13.99 -27.67 -8.63
N ASP A 229 -12.87 -27.37 -9.28
CA ASP A 229 -11.60 -28.09 -9.06
C ASP A 229 -10.99 -27.79 -7.68
N SER A 230 -11.41 -26.70 -7.03
CA SER A 230 -10.97 -26.29 -5.71
C SER A 230 -12.10 -26.27 -4.69
N ASN A 231 -11.73 -26.27 -3.41
CA ASN A 231 -12.65 -26.10 -2.30
C ASN A 231 -13.20 -24.66 -2.16
N LYS A 232 -12.82 -23.74 -3.05
CA LYS A 232 -13.25 -22.36 -3.07
C LYS A 232 -14.28 -22.14 -4.17
N PHE A 233 -15.45 -21.66 -3.77
CA PHE A 233 -16.61 -21.42 -4.62
C PHE A 233 -16.91 -19.92 -4.71
N THR A 234 -17.05 -19.41 -5.94
CA THR A 234 -17.42 -18.01 -6.24
C THR A 234 -18.65 -17.93 -7.16
N ALA A 235 -19.47 -18.98 -7.18
CA ALA A 235 -20.62 -19.10 -8.09
C ALA A 235 -21.78 -18.14 -7.76
N ILE A 236 -21.87 -17.68 -6.51
CA ILE A 236 -22.83 -16.65 -6.10
C ILE A 236 -22.14 -15.29 -6.20
N GLN A 237 -22.75 -14.35 -6.93
CA GLN A 237 -22.18 -13.02 -7.11
C GLN A 237 -21.92 -12.35 -5.75
N GLY A 238 -20.66 -11.96 -5.54
CA GLY A 238 -20.24 -11.25 -4.34
C GLY A 238 -20.07 -12.13 -3.10
N VAL A 239 -20.26 -13.45 -3.17
CA VAL A 239 -20.04 -14.38 -2.06
C VAL A 239 -18.93 -15.37 -2.43
N THR A 240 -17.98 -15.56 -1.51
CA THR A 240 -16.93 -16.57 -1.62
C THR A 240 -17.07 -17.56 -0.47
N MET A 241 -17.23 -18.83 -0.80
CA MET A 241 -17.36 -19.92 0.16
C MET A 241 -16.14 -20.84 0.05
N THR A 242 -15.59 -21.28 1.17
CA THR A 242 -14.53 -22.28 1.20
C THR A 242 -14.97 -23.43 2.09
N PHE A 243 -15.09 -24.64 1.55
CA PHE A 243 -15.56 -25.80 2.30
C PHE A 243 -14.40 -26.69 2.70
N THR A 244 -14.44 -27.20 3.93
CA THR A 244 -13.39 -28.07 4.48
C THR A 244 -13.86 -29.50 4.68
N GLN A 245 -15.17 -29.72 4.71
CA GLN A 245 -15.77 -31.03 4.96
C GLN A 245 -17.04 -31.24 4.13
N ALA A 246 -17.27 -32.49 3.74
CA ALA A 246 -18.53 -32.92 3.17
C ALA A 246 -19.59 -33.09 4.27
N MET A 247 -20.85 -32.90 3.91
CA MET A 247 -21.98 -33.06 4.81
C MET A 247 -22.52 -34.49 4.77
N LYS A 248 -23.16 -34.92 5.86
CA LYS A 248 -23.87 -36.21 5.89
C LYS A 248 -25.18 -36.11 5.10
N PRO A 249 -25.61 -37.18 4.41
CA PRO A 249 -26.90 -37.20 3.72
C PRO A 249 -28.06 -36.77 4.63
N GLY A 250 -28.99 -35.99 4.08
CA GLY A 250 -30.14 -35.45 4.83
C GLY A 250 -29.84 -34.23 5.71
N GLU A 251 -28.59 -33.79 5.85
CA GLU A 251 -28.28 -32.51 6.49
C GLU A 251 -28.54 -31.32 5.56
N THR A 252 -28.76 -30.13 6.13
CA THR A 252 -28.78 -28.86 5.38
C THR A 252 -27.88 -27.84 6.06
N LEU A 253 -27.27 -26.98 5.25
CA LEU A 253 -26.45 -25.87 5.66
C LEU A 253 -27.11 -24.58 5.17
N GLN A 254 -27.43 -23.68 6.08
CA GLN A 254 -28.00 -22.39 5.72
C GLN A 254 -26.87 -21.36 5.64
N LEU A 255 -26.82 -20.65 4.51
CA LEU A 255 -26.00 -19.48 4.29
C LEU A 255 -26.88 -18.24 4.45
N ASP A 256 -26.60 -17.44 5.46
CA ASP A 256 -27.26 -16.17 5.68
C ASP A 256 -26.33 -15.03 5.25
N VAL A 257 -26.79 -14.23 4.30
CA VAL A 257 -26.09 -13.04 3.80
C VAL A 257 -26.87 -11.82 4.27
N THR A 258 -26.21 -10.99 5.06
CA THR A 258 -26.84 -9.83 5.72
C THR A 258 -25.99 -8.58 5.53
N ARG A 259 -26.59 -7.41 5.68
CA ARG A 259 -25.81 -6.16 5.72
C ARG A 259 -25.07 -6.07 7.05
N ASN A 260 -23.77 -5.83 7.00
CA ASN A 260 -23.01 -5.50 8.19
C ASN A 260 -23.08 -3.98 8.42
N GLN A 261 -23.91 -3.56 9.39
CA GLN A 261 -24.14 -2.16 9.71
C GLN A 261 -22.89 -1.50 10.29
N ASP A 262 -22.19 -2.18 11.20
CA ASP A 262 -21.00 -1.65 11.85
C ASP A 262 -19.86 -1.43 10.86
N ASP A 263 -19.59 -2.40 9.98
CA ASP A 263 -18.57 -2.25 8.95
C ASP A 263 -18.93 -1.17 7.92
N THR A 264 -20.23 -1.05 7.56
CA THR A 264 -20.71 0.00 6.66
C THR A 264 -20.50 1.38 7.27
N LYS A 265 -20.88 1.55 8.54
CA LYS A 265 -20.60 2.77 9.31
C LYS A 265 -19.11 3.05 9.39
N GLY A 266 -18.30 2.02 9.65
CA GLY A 266 -16.84 2.11 9.68
C GLY A 266 -16.25 2.61 8.36
N ASN A 267 -16.76 2.15 7.22
CA ASN A 267 -16.32 2.63 5.89
C ASN A 267 -16.62 4.13 5.69
N VAL A 268 -17.83 4.57 6.04
CA VAL A 268 -18.23 5.99 5.93
C VAL A 268 -17.43 6.85 6.91
N GLN A 269 -17.23 6.37 8.14
CA GLN A 269 -16.44 7.06 9.15
C GLN A 269 -14.98 7.22 8.71
N ALA A 270 -14.38 6.18 8.11
CA ALA A 270 -13.02 6.25 7.58
C ALA A 270 -12.86 7.34 6.51
N PHE A 271 -13.87 7.52 5.63
CA PHE A 271 -13.89 8.64 4.69
C PHE A 271 -13.95 10.00 5.42
N VAL A 272 -14.86 10.14 6.38
CA VAL A 272 -15.04 11.37 7.18
C VAL A 272 -13.76 11.75 7.90
N ASP A 273 -13.11 10.80 8.56
CA ASP A 273 -11.89 11.03 9.34
C ASP A 273 -10.72 11.41 8.45
N ALA A 274 -10.55 10.72 7.31
CA ALA A 274 -9.47 11.01 6.37
C ALA A 274 -9.66 12.41 5.74
N PHE A 275 -10.90 12.78 5.38
CA PHE A 275 -11.23 14.10 4.87
C PHE A 275 -11.01 15.20 5.94
N ASN A 276 -11.49 14.98 7.17
CA ASN A 276 -11.33 15.92 8.28
C ASN A 276 -9.87 16.14 8.67
N THR A 277 -9.04 15.11 8.57
CA THR A 277 -7.58 15.22 8.77
C THR A 277 -6.96 16.16 7.74
N LEU A 278 -7.34 16.04 6.47
CA LEU A 278 -6.87 16.94 5.42
C LEU A 278 -7.38 18.38 5.62
N VAL A 279 -8.67 18.55 5.94
CA VAL A 279 -9.26 19.87 6.21
C VAL A 279 -8.55 20.55 7.38
N LYS A 280 -8.32 19.84 8.48
CA LYS A 280 -7.57 20.36 9.63
C LYS A 280 -6.17 20.82 9.25
N LYS A 281 -5.46 20.05 8.41
CA LYS A 281 -4.13 20.46 7.95
C LYS A 281 -4.18 21.71 7.06
N LEU A 282 -5.18 21.79 6.17
CA LEU A 282 -5.42 22.98 5.35
C LEU A 282 -5.72 24.20 6.23
N ASP A 283 -6.50 24.04 7.31
CA ASP A 283 -6.76 25.10 8.29
C ASP A 283 -5.49 25.57 8.98
N GLU A 284 -4.66 24.65 9.46
CA GLU A 284 -3.40 24.96 10.14
C GLU A 284 -2.45 25.77 9.26
N ILE A 285 -2.27 25.38 7.99
CA ILE A 285 -1.33 26.05 7.09
C ILE A 285 -1.88 27.36 6.49
N THR A 286 -3.21 27.55 6.47
CA THR A 286 -3.87 28.74 5.92
C THR A 286 -4.46 29.69 6.96
N ALA A 287 -4.31 29.39 8.26
CA ALA A 287 -4.84 30.22 9.33
C ALA A 287 -4.36 31.68 9.19
N SER A 288 -5.28 32.64 9.22
CA SER A 288 -4.97 34.07 9.02
C SER A 288 -4.15 34.69 10.17
N GLY A 289 -3.95 33.97 11.27
CA GLY A 289 -3.38 34.51 12.50
C GLY A 289 -4.34 35.46 13.20
N ASN A 290 -4.07 35.75 14.47
CA ASN A 290 -4.81 36.74 15.25
C ASN A 290 -3.84 37.35 16.28
N ALA A 291 -3.56 38.65 16.11
CA ALA A 291 -2.63 39.39 16.94
C ALA A 291 -3.12 39.56 18.39
N GLU A 292 -4.42 39.70 18.62
CA GLU A 292 -5.03 39.83 19.96
C GLU A 292 -4.90 38.54 20.77
N SER A 293 -4.98 37.38 20.12
CA SER A 293 -4.85 36.07 20.75
C SER A 293 -3.43 35.49 20.71
N GLY A 294 -2.46 36.22 20.15
CA GLY A 294 -1.09 35.75 19.94
C GLY A 294 -0.95 34.59 18.93
N LYS A 295 -2.01 34.23 18.19
CA LYS A 295 -1.98 33.17 17.18
C LYS A 295 -1.22 33.64 15.95
N LYS A 296 -0.11 32.99 15.62
CA LYS A 296 0.65 33.26 14.39
C LYS A 296 -0.15 32.82 13.16
N ALA A 297 0.01 33.55 12.06
CA ALA A 297 -0.53 33.15 10.77
C ALA A 297 0.19 31.89 10.25
N GLY A 298 -0.56 31.03 9.57
CA GLY A 298 -0.02 29.85 8.89
C GLY A 298 0.93 30.25 7.76
N PRO A 299 1.91 29.40 7.39
CA PRO A 299 2.90 29.74 6.35
C PRO A 299 2.29 30.06 4.98
N LEU A 300 1.07 29.56 4.71
CA LEU A 300 0.33 29.73 3.46
C LEU A 300 -0.98 30.53 3.66
N ALA A 301 -1.07 31.36 4.70
CA ALA A 301 -2.29 32.13 5.03
C ALA A 301 -2.82 33.01 3.87
N ASN A 302 -1.93 33.55 3.04
CA ASN A 302 -2.27 34.42 1.92
C ASN A 302 -2.33 33.71 0.57
N ASP A 303 -2.27 32.39 0.57
CA ASP A 303 -2.15 31.59 -0.63
C ASP A 303 -3.51 31.34 -1.29
N SER A 304 -3.74 31.96 -2.45
CA SER A 304 -4.97 31.82 -3.21
C SER A 304 -5.16 30.40 -3.79
N ALA A 305 -4.07 29.71 -4.15
CA ALA A 305 -4.15 28.38 -4.71
C ALA A 305 -4.62 27.37 -3.66
N ILE A 306 -4.11 27.46 -2.43
CA ILE A 306 -4.52 26.57 -1.33
C ILE A 306 -5.97 26.85 -0.90
N ARG A 307 -6.40 28.11 -0.93
CA ARG A 307 -7.83 28.44 -0.74
C ARG A 307 -8.70 27.85 -1.85
N ALA A 308 -8.26 27.94 -3.11
CA ALA A 308 -8.97 27.33 -4.23
C ALA A 308 -9.03 25.79 -4.12
N LEU A 309 -7.94 25.14 -3.65
CA LEU A 309 -7.90 23.71 -3.34
C LEU A 309 -8.99 23.35 -2.33
N ARG A 310 -9.04 24.06 -1.20
CA ARG A 310 -10.03 23.83 -0.15
C ARG A 310 -11.45 24.01 -0.67
N SER A 311 -11.72 25.10 -1.40
CA SER A 311 -13.04 25.35 -1.97
C SER A 311 -13.44 24.25 -2.96
N LYS A 312 -12.52 23.79 -3.81
CA LYS A 312 -12.81 22.73 -4.78
C LYS A 312 -13.01 21.37 -4.11
N LEU A 313 -12.22 21.03 -3.10
CA LEU A 313 -12.45 19.81 -2.31
C LEU A 313 -13.82 19.86 -1.61
N ASN A 314 -14.19 20.98 -1.01
CA ASN A 314 -15.51 21.17 -0.43
C ASN A 314 -16.64 21.07 -1.46
N GLU A 315 -16.46 21.65 -2.64
CA GLU A 315 -17.42 21.57 -3.76
C GLU A 315 -17.61 20.12 -4.21
N LEU A 316 -16.52 19.39 -4.45
CA LEU A 316 -16.55 18.00 -4.86
C LEU A 316 -17.16 17.11 -3.76
N THR A 317 -16.81 17.33 -2.51
CA THR A 317 -17.36 16.59 -1.36
C THR A 317 -18.82 16.91 -1.10
N ARG A 318 -19.34 18.09 -1.46
CA ARG A 318 -20.76 18.46 -1.31
C ARG A 318 -21.56 18.33 -2.61
N GLY A 319 -20.93 17.80 -3.65
CA GLY A 319 -21.54 17.60 -4.95
C GLY A 319 -22.71 16.63 -4.90
N VAL A 320 -23.53 16.66 -5.96
CA VAL A 320 -24.58 15.68 -6.18
C VAL A 320 -24.04 14.63 -7.14
N TYR A 321 -24.09 13.37 -6.72
CA TYR A 321 -23.62 12.24 -7.51
C TYR A 321 -24.78 11.28 -7.68
N ASP A 322 -25.15 11.02 -8.93
CA ASP A 322 -26.30 10.16 -9.27
C ASP A 322 -27.59 10.52 -8.48
N GLY A 323 -27.84 11.83 -8.33
CA GLY A 323 -29.00 12.35 -7.59
C GLY A 323 -28.90 12.27 -6.06
N VAL A 324 -27.77 11.79 -5.50
CA VAL A 324 -27.54 11.69 -4.05
C VAL A 324 -26.65 12.83 -3.57
N LYS A 325 -26.98 13.42 -2.41
CA LYS A 325 -26.14 14.41 -1.69
C LYS A 325 -25.75 13.88 -0.31
N LEU A 326 -24.72 14.47 0.31
CA LEU A 326 -24.26 14.12 1.67
C LEU A 326 -25.40 14.00 2.70
N ALA A 327 -26.35 14.94 2.69
CA ALA A 327 -27.44 14.97 3.66
C ALA A 327 -28.34 13.72 3.57
N ASP A 328 -28.45 13.11 2.38
CA ASP A 328 -29.23 11.88 2.18
C ASP A 328 -28.52 10.66 2.77
N LEU A 329 -27.22 10.78 3.09
CA LEU A 329 -26.38 9.73 3.67
C LEU A 329 -26.19 9.88 5.18
N GLY A 330 -26.87 10.84 5.83
CA GLY A 330 -26.58 11.19 7.21
C GLY A 330 -25.26 11.93 7.40
N LEU A 331 -24.65 12.45 6.32
CA LEU A 331 -23.46 13.27 6.40
C LEU A 331 -23.85 14.76 6.42
N SER A 332 -23.32 15.48 7.39
CA SER A 332 -23.45 16.93 7.48
C SER A 332 -22.07 17.58 7.43
N ALA A 333 -22.04 18.85 7.03
CA ALA A 333 -20.79 19.55 6.81
C ALA A 333 -20.80 20.90 7.55
N SER A 334 -19.86 21.05 8.48
CA SER A 334 -19.70 22.19 9.38
C SER A 334 -19.27 23.46 8.65
N ARG A 335 -19.28 24.59 9.36
CA ARG A 335 -18.86 25.91 8.83
C ARG A 335 -17.39 25.96 8.43
N ASP A 336 -16.54 25.20 9.11
CA ASP A 336 -15.13 25.02 8.78
C ASP A 336 -14.92 24.04 7.59
N GLY A 337 -15.99 23.43 7.08
CA GLY A 337 -15.91 22.45 6.01
C GLY A 337 -15.67 21.02 6.49
N SER A 338 -15.44 20.77 7.78
CA SER A 338 -15.36 19.41 8.32
C SER A 338 -16.69 18.66 8.15
N LEU A 339 -16.62 17.33 8.06
CA LEU A 339 -17.76 16.44 7.95
C LEU A 339 -18.09 15.79 9.29
N GLN A 340 -19.38 15.52 9.52
CA GLN A 340 -19.87 14.76 10.65
C GLN A 340 -20.87 13.71 10.17
N LEU A 341 -20.72 12.48 10.68
CA LEU A 341 -21.61 11.36 10.45
C LEU A 341 -22.68 11.27 11.54
N ASP A 342 -23.94 11.21 11.11
CA ASP A 342 -25.09 10.85 11.93
C ASP A 342 -25.47 9.40 11.58
N ALA A 343 -25.11 8.47 12.48
CA ALA A 343 -25.27 7.03 12.25
C ALA A 343 -26.74 6.63 12.08
N ASP A 344 -27.65 7.20 12.87
CA ASP A 344 -29.08 6.90 12.82
C ASP A 344 -29.69 7.33 11.46
N LYS A 345 -29.23 8.46 10.92
CA LYS A 345 -29.67 8.91 9.58
C LYS A 345 -29.09 8.03 8.48
N LEU A 346 -27.83 7.61 8.61
CA LEU A 346 -27.21 6.68 7.67
C LEU A 346 -27.98 5.36 7.62
N GLU A 347 -28.33 4.79 8.77
CA GLU A 347 -29.11 3.56 8.86
C GLU A 347 -30.49 3.69 8.21
N LYS A 348 -31.20 4.79 8.49
CA LYS A 348 -32.50 5.08 7.83
C LYS A 348 -32.38 5.24 6.33
N ALA A 349 -31.31 5.87 5.84
CA ALA A 349 -31.04 6.02 4.42
C ALA A 349 -30.82 4.65 3.75
N LEU A 350 -29.99 3.80 4.35
CA LEU A 350 -29.69 2.45 3.86
C LEU A 350 -30.89 1.50 3.92
N ALA A 351 -31.77 1.67 4.90
CA ALA A 351 -33.02 0.93 4.98
C ALA A 351 -33.98 1.29 3.83
N LYS A 352 -33.98 2.54 3.38
CA LYS A 352 -34.82 3.04 2.29
C LYS A 352 -34.24 2.73 0.91
N ASP A 353 -32.94 2.96 0.72
CA ASP A 353 -32.21 2.69 -0.52
C ASP A 353 -30.84 2.11 -0.19
N PRO A 354 -30.67 0.78 -0.29
CA PRO A 354 -29.39 0.11 -0.03
C PRO A 354 -28.25 0.55 -0.95
N SER A 355 -28.55 1.08 -2.14
CA SER A 355 -27.55 1.47 -3.15
C SER A 355 -27.04 2.90 -2.96
N VAL A 356 -27.64 3.67 -2.04
CA VAL A 356 -27.44 5.12 -1.93
C VAL A 356 -25.96 5.50 -1.68
N LEU A 357 -25.23 4.71 -0.90
CA LEU A 357 -23.81 4.94 -0.65
C LEU A 357 -22.96 4.69 -1.89
N ASP A 358 -23.21 3.60 -2.61
CA ASP A 358 -22.42 3.24 -3.79
C ASP A 358 -22.66 4.23 -4.93
N ARG A 359 -23.90 4.69 -5.10
CA ARG A 359 -24.26 5.73 -6.08
C ARG A 359 -23.52 7.05 -5.79
N TYR A 360 -23.38 7.41 -4.51
CA TYR A 360 -22.66 8.63 -4.12
C TYR A 360 -21.13 8.51 -4.22
N PHE A 361 -20.57 7.43 -3.68
CA PHE A 361 -19.11 7.26 -3.53
C PHE A 361 -18.46 6.68 -4.78
N GLY A 362 -19.04 5.63 -5.36
CA GLY A 362 -18.56 4.99 -6.58
C GLY A 362 -19.18 5.55 -7.85
N GLY A 363 -20.45 5.96 -7.81
CA GLY A 363 -21.25 6.18 -9.01
C GLY A 363 -21.72 4.85 -9.61
N THR A 364 -22.71 4.88 -10.50
CA THR A 364 -23.29 3.66 -11.10
C THR A 364 -22.29 2.87 -11.96
N ASP A 365 -21.25 3.54 -12.46
CA ASP A 365 -20.14 2.96 -13.22
C ASP A 365 -18.89 2.67 -12.37
N GLY A 366 -18.94 2.96 -11.06
CA GLY A 366 -17.80 2.86 -10.14
C GLY A 366 -16.65 3.84 -10.40
N LYS A 367 -16.87 4.86 -11.27
CA LYS A 367 -15.85 5.82 -11.71
C LYS A 367 -16.32 7.27 -11.70
N SER A 368 -17.61 7.52 -11.57
CA SER A 368 -18.23 8.84 -11.63
C SER A 368 -18.55 9.44 -10.25
N GLY A 369 -18.44 8.64 -9.18
CA GLY A 369 -18.74 9.05 -7.82
C GLY A 369 -17.71 9.98 -7.18
N SER A 370 -18.03 10.43 -5.97
CA SER A 370 -17.22 11.40 -5.21
C SER A 370 -15.79 10.92 -4.94
N LEU A 371 -15.55 9.63 -4.69
CA LEU A 371 -14.21 9.08 -4.45
C LEU A 371 -13.29 9.31 -5.66
N SER A 372 -13.80 9.03 -6.87
CA SER A 372 -13.05 9.21 -8.11
C SER A 372 -12.81 10.68 -8.39
N LYS A 373 -13.83 11.56 -8.28
CA LYS A 373 -13.65 13.00 -8.53
C LYS A 373 -12.65 13.65 -7.57
N LEU A 374 -12.67 13.26 -6.30
CA LEU A 374 -11.69 13.74 -5.32
C LEU A 374 -10.29 13.25 -5.66
N THR A 375 -10.16 11.98 -6.02
CA THR A 375 -8.87 11.37 -6.42
C THR A 375 -8.30 12.06 -7.66
N ASP A 376 -9.09 12.21 -8.71
CA ASP A 376 -8.70 12.87 -9.97
C ASP A 376 -8.23 14.30 -9.74
N TYR A 377 -8.95 15.05 -8.90
CA TYR A 377 -8.57 16.41 -8.57
C TYR A 377 -7.25 16.46 -7.79
N MET A 378 -7.07 15.59 -6.79
CA MET A 378 -5.81 15.50 -6.04
C MET A 378 -4.63 15.09 -6.92
N ASP A 379 -4.84 14.29 -7.96
CA ASP A 379 -3.78 13.91 -8.89
C ASP A 379 -3.19 15.12 -9.64
N THR A 380 -4.00 16.13 -9.96
CA THR A 380 -3.49 17.38 -10.55
C THR A 380 -2.49 18.13 -9.62
N TRP A 381 -2.58 17.90 -8.31
CA TRP A 381 -1.69 18.49 -7.31
C TRP A 381 -0.49 17.60 -7.00
N LEU A 382 -0.70 16.28 -6.94
CA LEU A 382 0.25 15.29 -6.42
C LEU A 382 1.16 14.65 -7.47
N LYS A 383 0.90 14.82 -8.77
CA LYS A 383 1.77 14.32 -9.85
C LYS A 383 3.24 14.64 -9.57
N SER A 384 4.08 13.60 -9.58
CA SER A 384 5.50 13.69 -9.22
C SER A 384 6.34 14.47 -10.24
N THR A 385 5.88 14.57 -11.49
CA THR A 385 6.59 15.23 -12.60
C THR A 385 6.25 16.71 -12.73
N ASP A 386 4.96 17.05 -12.70
CA ASP A 386 4.43 18.36 -13.09
C ASP A 386 3.25 18.84 -12.20
N GLY A 387 2.96 18.11 -11.13
CA GLY A 387 1.90 18.45 -10.18
C GLY A 387 2.08 19.84 -9.57
N LEU A 388 0.97 20.48 -9.20
CA LEU A 388 0.99 21.86 -8.70
C LEU A 388 1.87 22.00 -7.45
N ILE A 389 1.89 21.03 -6.53
CA ILE A 389 2.75 21.11 -5.34
C ILE A 389 4.23 21.10 -5.74
N LYS A 390 4.62 20.25 -6.69
CA LYS A 390 6.00 20.17 -7.17
C LYS A 390 6.44 21.50 -7.80
N ARG A 391 5.65 22.04 -8.75
CA ARG A 391 5.99 23.31 -9.41
C ARG A 391 6.18 24.45 -8.40
N ARG A 392 5.38 24.44 -7.32
CA ARG A 392 5.50 25.42 -6.25
C ARG A 392 6.75 25.21 -5.40
N LYS A 393 7.07 23.97 -5.02
CA LYS A 393 8.33 23.65 -4.32
C LYS A 393 9.54 24.04 -5.15
N ASP A 394 9.54 23.75 -6.45
CA ASP A 394 10.61 24.13 -7.37
C ASP A 394 10.76 25.67 -7.45
N SER A 395 9.65 26.41 -7.41
CA SER A 395 9.67 27.88 -7.36
C SER A 395 10.24 28.42 -6.04
N GLU A 396 9.86 27.84 -4.89
CA GLU A 396 10.42 28.23 -3.59
C GLU A 396 11.93 27.90 -3.53
N ASP A 397 12.35 26.76 -4.09
CA ASP A 397 13.77 26.37 -4.21
C ASP A 397 14.57 27.31 -5.11
N ALA A 398 14.00 27.78 -6.22
CA ALA A 398 14.63 28.78 -7.07
C ALA A 398 14.78 30.14 -6.36
N GLN A 399 13.79 30.54 -5.57
CA GLN A 399 13.87 31.75 -4.74
C GLN A 399 14.93 31.59 -3.64
N GLN A 400 15.01 30.42 -2.99
CA GLN A 400 16.02 30.12 -1.99
C GLN A 400 17.43 30.24 -2.59
N LYS A 401 17.70 29.62 -3.75
CA LYS A 401 18.99 29.75 -4.45
C LYS A 401 19.37 31.20 -4.75
N THR A 402 18.38 32.06 -4.99
CA THR A 402 18.62 33.50 -5.21
C THR A 402 18.99 34.20 -3.91
N LEU A 403 18.38 33.82 -2.79
CA LEU A 403 18.77 34.32 -1.46
C LEU A 403 20.14 33.82 -1.04
N ASP A 404 20.49 32.56 -1.33
CA ASP A 404 21.81 32.00 -1.04
C ASP A 404 22.91 32.81 -1.74
N LYS A 405 22.70 33.17 -3.03
CA LYS A 405 23.63 34.08 -3.74
C LYS A 405 23.71 35.48 -3.12
N ARG A 406 22.62 35.97 -2.53
CA ARG A 406 22.62 37.26 -1.81
C ARG A 406 23.35 37.14 -0.49
N GLN A 407 23.23 36.02 0.22
CA GLN A 407 24.00 35.70 1.40
C GLN A 407 25.50 35.75 1.09
N ASP A 408 25.94 35.05 0.04
CA ASP A 408 27.36 35.07 -0.39
C ASP A 408 27.85 36.50 -0.71
N ALA A 409 26.98 37.35 -1.25
CA ALA A 409 27.31 38.74 -1.54
C ALA A 409 27.42 39.58 -0.26
N ILE A 410 26.55 39.35 0.72
CA ILE A 410 26.59 39.98 2.03
C ILE A 410 27.87 39.56 2.77
N ASP A 411 28.24 38.28 2.73
CA ASP A 411 29.46 37.76 3.35
C ASP A 411 30.70 38.43 2.75
N ARG A 412 30.76 38.58 1.42
CA ARG A 412 31.84 39.34 0.76
C ARG A 412 31.85 40.81 1.16
N GLN A 413 30.67 41.45 1.30
CA GLN A 413 30.57 42.84 1.75
C GLN A 413 31.06 43.00 3.19
N TYR A 414 30.74 42.04 4.05
CA TYR A 414 31.21 41.97 5.42
C TYR A 414 32.75 41.91 5.45
N ASP A 415 33.36 40.97 4.71
CA ASP A 415 34.81 40.81 4.68
C ASP A 415 35.52 42.08 4.19
N GLN A 416 35.01 42.71 3.13
CA GLN A 416 35.54 43.96 2.61
C GLN A 416 35.41 45.11 3.62
N ALA A 417 34.25 45.23 4.27
CA ALA A 417 34.01 46.25 5.29
C ALA A 417 34.93 46.02 6.50
N PHE A 418 35.07 44.78 6.96
CA PHE A 418 35.96 44.38 8.03
C PHE A 418 37.41 44.74 7.72
N GLN A 419 37.94 44.38 6.55
CA GLN A 419 39.30 44.73 6.15
C GLN A 419 39.51 46.24 6.06
N ARG A 420 38.53 46.99 5.57
CA ARG A 420 38.58 48.46 5.52
C ARG A 420 38.61 49.05 6.93
N TYR A 421 37.70 48.64 7.80
CA TYR A 421 37.63 49.14 9.18
C TYR A 421 38.86 48.73 9.98
N LEU A 422 39.39 47.51 9.80
CA LEU A 422 40.62 47.05 10.43
C LEU A 422 41.79 47.98 10.08
N LYS A 423 41.99 48.29 8.79
CA LYS A 423 43.01 49.25 8.35
C LYS A 423 42.84 50.62 9.01
N GLN A 424 41.61 51.14 9.05
CA GLN A 424 41.31 52.44 9.67
C GLN A 424 41.59 52.44 11.18
N TYR A 425 41.15 51.42 11.91
CA TYR A 425 41.35 51.33 13.35
C TYR A 425 42.82 51.05 13.73
N THR A 426 43.55 50.27 12.94
CA THR A 426 45.00 50.08 13.13
C THR A 426 45.77 51.38 12.89
N GLN A 427 45.40 52.16 11.86
CA GLN A 427 45.99 53.48 11.61
C GLN A 427 45.69 54.46 12.76
N LEU A 428 44.45 54.48 13.25
CA LEU A 428 44.06 55.29 14.41
C LEU A 428 44.84 54.88 15.67
N GLN A 429 45.05 53.58 15.89
CA GLN A 429 45.86 53.08 17.00
C GLN A 429 47.32 53.56 16.88
N ALA A 430 47.90 53.49 15.68
CA ALA A 430 49.25 54.00 15.43
C ALA A 430 49.36 55.51 15.65
N MET A 431 48.38 56.30 15.19
CA MET A 431 48.30 57.73 15.46
C MET A 431 48.19 58.03 16.95
N GLN A 432 47.39 57.25 17.69
CA GLN A 432 47.25 57.41 19.13
C GLN A 432 48.55 57.10 19.86
N VAL A 433 49.28 56.05 19.47
CA VAL A 433 50.61 55.73 20.03
C VAL A 433 51.61 56.85 19.73
N GLN A 434 51.61 57.38 18.50
CA GLN A 434 52.48 58.50 18.13
C GLN A 434 52.15 59.75 18.95
N MET A 435 50.88 60.10 19.08
CA MET A 435 50.43 61.21 19.92
C MET A 435 50.82 61.02 21.38
N SER A 436 50.64 59.83 21.95
CA SER A 436 51.06 59.53 23.33
C SER A 436 52.56 59.70 23.51
N ARG A 437 53.38 59.24 22.56
CA ARG A 437 54.84 59.48 22.58
C ARG A 437 55.19 60.96 22.46
N THR A 438 54.52 61.72 21.59
CA THR A 438 54.75 63.16 21.49
C THR A 438 54.34 63.88 22.77
N LEU A 439 53.21 63.50 23.39
CA LEU A 439 52.77 64.03 24.67
C LEU A 439 53.73 63.66 25.82
N GLU A 440 54.24 62.44 25.85
CA GLU A 440 55.28 62.01 26.80
C GLU A 440 56.59 62.79 26.59
N MET A 441 57.02 62.99 25.35
CA MET A 441 58.19 63.83 25.04
C MET A 441 57.95 65.27 25.48
N MET A 442 56.80 65.87 25.15
CA MET A 442 56.47 67.24 25.58
C MET A 442 56.43 67.34 27.10
N ASN A 443 55.78 66.40 27.80
CA ASN A 443 55.76 66.39 29.26
C ASN A 443 57.16 66.18 29.86
N GLY A 444 58.05 65.44 29.19
CA GLY A 444 59.45 65.31 29.58
C GLY A 444 60.32 66.53 29.28
N TYR A 445 59.88 67.45 28.40
CA TYR A 445 60.53 68.76 28.19
C TYR A 445 60.03 69.85 29.14
N PHE A 446 58.85 69.66 29.76
CA PHE A 446 58.21 70.62 30.68
C PHE A 446 58.20 70.16 32.15
N ALA A 447 58.83 69.03 32.45
CA ALA A 447 59.18 68.58 33.81
C ALA A 447 60.68 68.77 34.02
#